data_AF-A0A452XSU0-F1
#
_entry.id   AF-A0A452XSU0-F1
#
_cell.length_a   1.000
_cell.length_b   1.000
_cell.length_c   1.000
_cell.angle_alpha   90.00
_cell.angle_beta   90.00
_cell.angle_gamma   90.00
#
_symmetry.space_group_name_H-M   'P 1'
#
loop_
_entity.id
_entity.type
_entity.pdbx_description
1 polymer ?
#
loop_
_entity_poly.entity_id
_entity_poly.type
_entity_poly.pdbx_seq_one_letter_code
_entity_poly.pdbx_strand_id
1 'polypeptide(L)'
;YQVFAMPVFDMMETVLVKKLKFAPGLPLRLTARSAYVALTMLVGMTFPFFDGLLGFFGGFAFAPTTYFLPCIIWLMLRKPARYSLTWFLNWIFIAIGVALMLLSPIGGLRQIILDAKTFKFYS
;
A
#
# COMPACT_ATOMS: atom_id res chain seq x y z
N TYR A 1 0.42 -14.28 3.65
CA TYR A 1 0.48 -13.54 4.93
C TYR A 1 1.87 -13.58 5.57
N GLN A 2 2.40 -14.74 5.97
CA GLN A 2 3.65 -14.80 6.73
C GLN A 2 4.87 -14.21 6.00
N VAL A 3 5.02 -14.46 4.70
CA VAL A 3 6.17 -13.97 3.92
C VAL A 3 6.17 -12.44 3.77
N PHE A 4 5.00 -11.82 3.60
CA PHE A 4 4.88 -10.35 3.49
C PHE A 4 5.12 -9.63 4.82
N ALA A 5 4.87 -10.30 5.95
CA ALA A 5 5.07 -9.74 7.27
C ALA A 5 6.52 -9.87 7.77
N MET A 6 7.32 -10.79 7.23
CA MET A 6 8.73 -10.96 7.59
C MET A 6 9.57 -9.67 7.51
N PRO A 7 9.56 -8.90 6.41
CA PRO A 7 10.34 -7.66 6.34
C PRO A 7 9.86 -6.59 7.33
N VAL A 8 8.56 -6.54 7.62
CA VAL A 8 7.99 -5.61 8.62
C VAL A 8 8.46 -5.99 10.02
N PHE A 9 8.42 -7.29 10.36
CA PHE A 9 8.91 -7.77 11.64
C PHE A 9 10.42 -7.55 11.80
N ASP A 10 11.19 -7.77 10.75
CA ASP A 10 12.64 -7.56 10.74
C ASP A 10 13.00 -6.06 10.90
N MET A 11 12.23 -5.18 10.26
CA MET A 11 12.36 -3.73 10.43
C MET A 11 11.99 -3.28 11.84
N MET A 12 10.90 -3.81 12.41
CA MET A 12 10.50 -3.53 13.80
C MET A 12 11.54 -4.00 14.81
N GLU A 13 12.07 -5.22 14.66
CA GLU A 13 13.11 -5.79 15.50
C GLU A 13 14.40 -4.96 15.40
N THR A 14 14.78 -4.54 14.19
CA THR A 14 15.91 -3.64 13.96
C THR A 14 15.73 -2.30 14.66
N VAL A 15 14.54 -1.71 14.64
CA VAL A 15 14.25 -0.46 15.37
C VAL A 15 14.33 -0.69 16.88
N LEU A 16 13.71 -1.75 17.41
CA LEU A 16 13.73 -2.04 18.84
C LEU A 16 15.15 -2.31 19.38
N VAL A 17 15.98 -3.01 18.61
CA VAL A 17 17.35 -3.34 19.02
C VAL A 17 18.30 -2.16 18.79
N LYS A 18 18.26 -1.49 17.62
CA LYS A 18 19.21 -0.42 17.30
C LYS A 18 18.83 0.95 17.84
N LYS A 19 17.54 1.29 17.92
CA LYS A 19 17.07 2.60 18.43
C LYS A 19 16.71 2.55 19.91
N LEU A 20 16.09 1.47 20.39
CA LEU A 20 15.64 1.35 21.79
C LEU A 20 16.58 0.51 22.69
N LYS A 21 17.70 -0.01 22.15
CA LYS A 21 18.75 -0.77 22.89
C LYS A 21 18.23 -1.98 23.67
N PHE A 22 17.15 -2.61 23.23
CA PHE A 22 16.68 -3.86 23.87
C PHE A 22 17.60 -5.03 23.55
N ALA A 23 17.78 -5.95 24.52
CA ALA A 23 18.53 -7.17 24.32
C ALA A 23 17.81 -8.10 23.33
N PRO A 24 18.47 -8.57 22.26
CA PRO A 24 17.87 -9.49 21.31
C PRO A 24 17.56 -10.83 21.98
N GLY A 25 16.34 -11.34 21.81
CA GLY A 25 15.93 -12.61 22.40
C GLY A 25 14.53 -13.06 22.00
N LEU A 26 14.22 -14.34 22.27
CA LEU A 26 12.89 -14.93 22.10
C LEU A 26 11.74 -14.11 22.73
N PRO A 27 11.85 -13.55 23.96
CA PRO A 27 10.78 -12.74 24.52
C PRO A 27 10.54 -11.44 23.73
N LEU A 28 11.59 -10.76 23.27
CA LEU A 28 11.47 -9.54 22.46
C LEU A 28 10.72 -9.82 21.15
N ARG A 29 11.06 -10.93 20.49
CA ARG A 29 10.41 -11.35 19.23
C ARG A 29 8.96 -11.74 19.42
N LEU A 30 8.62 -12.38 20.54
CA LEU A 30 7.25 -12.75 20.88
C LEU A 30 6.42 -11.49 21.18
N THR A 31 6.92 -10.58 22.02
CA THR A 31 6.25 -9.33 22.37
C THR A 31 6.06 -8.42 21.17
N ALA A 32 7.08 -8.25 20.32
CA ALA A 32 6.99 -7.42 19.12
C ALA A 32 5.92 -7.94 18.13
N ARG A 33 5.85 -9.26 17.93
CA ARG A 33 4.83 -9.88 17.05
C ARG A 33 3.42 -9.76 17.64
N SER A 34 3.25 -10.07 18.92
CA SER A 34 1.95 -9.96 19.59
C SER A 34 1.46 -8.51 19.64
N ALA A 35 2.34 -7.55 19.92
CA ALA A 35 2.01 -6.13 19.89
C ALA A 35 1.61 -5.66 18.48
N TYR A 36 2.31 -6.10 17.43
CA TYR A 36 1.94 -5.77 16.05
C TYR A 36 0.55 -6.31 15.69
N VAL A 37 0.27 -7.57 15.99
CA VAL A 37 -1.04 -8.18 15.71
C VAL A 37 -2.13 -7.48 16.51
N ALA A 38 -1.91 -7.20 17.80
CA ALA A 38 -2.87 -6.48 18.64
C ALA A 38 -3.14 -5.06 18.13
N LEU A 39 -2.10 -4.30 17.76
CA LEU A 39 -2.25 -2.95 17.22
C LEU A 39 -2.99 -2.94 15.88
N THR A 40 -2.63 -3.82 14.95
CA THR A 40 -3.30 -3.91 13.65
C THR A 40 -4.76 -4.34 13.80
N MET A 41 -5.07 -5.24 14.73
CA MET A 41 -6.44 -5.65 15.06
C MET A 41 -7.25 -4.49 15.66
N LEU A 42 -6.68 -3.74 16.60
CA LEU A 42 -7.33 -2.56 17.19
C LEU A 42 -7.61 -1.48 16.13
N VAL A 43 -6.63 -1.19 15.27
CA VAL A 43 -6.80 -0.22 14.18
C VAL A 43 -7.89 -0.69 13.20
N GLY A 44 -7.90 -1.97 12.82
CA GLY A 44 -8.92 -2.52 11.93
C GLY A 44 -10.33 -2.51 12.50
N MET A 45 -10.50 -2.72 13.81
CA MET A 45 -11.81 -2.63 14.46
C MET A 45 -12.26 -1.19 14.69
N THR A 46 -11.34 -0.27 14.98
CA THR A 46 -11.66 1.13 15.31
C THR A 46 -11.94 1.97 14.06
N PHE A 47 -11.28 1.65 12.94
CA PHE A 47 -11.43 2.37 11.67
C PHE A 47 -12.10 1.48 10.61
N PRO A 48 -13.45 1.46 10.52
CA PRO A 48 -14.13 0.74 9.43
C PRO A 48 -13.80 1.33 8.04
N PHE A 49 -13.28 2.57 8.00
CA PHE A 49 -12.90 3.31 6.80
C PHE A 49 -11.57 2.85 6.18
N PHE A 50 -10.89 1.88 6.80
CA PHE A 50 -9.56 1.45 6.40
C PHE A 50 -9.52 0.87 4.98
N ASP A 51 -10.61 0.25 4.53
CA ASP A 51 -10.75 -0.25 3.16
C ASP A 51 -10.76 0.87 2.11
N GLY A 52 -11.49 1.96 2.38
CA GLY A 52 -11.46 3.16 1.53
C GLY A 52 -10.10 3.85 1.50
N LEU A 53 -9.38 3.86 2.63
CA LEU A 53 -7.99 4.36 2.73
C LEU A 53 -7.00 3.49 1.96
N LEU A 54 -7.10 2.16 2.09
CA LEU A 54 -6.33 1.20 1.29
C LEU A 54 -6.59 1.39 -0.19
N GLY A 55 -7.85 1.59 -0.57
CA GLY A 55 -8.25 1.91 -1.95
C GLY A 55 -7.57 3.19 -2.44
N PHE A 56 -7.60 4.27 -1.65
CA PHE A 56 -7.00 5.57 -1.96
C PHE A 56 -5.48 5.50 -2.12
N PHE A 57 -4.77 4.99 -1.12
CA PHE A 57 -3.30 4.89 -1.16
C PHE A 57 -2.82 3.80 -2.12
N GLY A 58 -3.62 2.75 -2.32
CA GLY A 58 -3.41 1.70 -3.31
C GLY A 58 -3.28 2.27 -4.71
N GLY A 59 -4.28 3.00 -5.20
CA GLY A 59 -4.19 3.58 -6.54
C GLY A 59 -3.33 4.84 -6.61
N PHE A 60 -3.19 5.63 -5.55
CA PHE A 60 -2.32 6.79 -5.57
C PHE A 60 -0.83 6.44 -5.54
N ALA A 61 -0.41 5.48 -4.71
CA ALA A 61 1.01 5.15 -4.52
C ALA A 61 1.45 3.91 -5.30
N PHE A 62 0.64 2.84 -5.33
CA PHE A 62 1.02 1.59 -6.00
C PHE A 62 0.76 1.62 -7.50
N ALA A 63 -0.34 2.23 -7.97
CA ALA A 63 -0.60 2.27 -9.41
C ALA A 63 0.50 3.00 -10.22
N PRO A 64 1.01 4.18 -9.80
CA PRO A 64 2.06 4.84 -10.58
C PRO A 64 3.41 4.12 -10.49
N THR A 65 3.72 3.50 -9.35
CA THR A 65 5.00 2.80 -9.15
C THR A 65 5.08 1.46 -9.87
N THR A 66 3.95 0.78 -10.08
CA THR A 66 3.93 -0.54 -10.72
C THR A 66 3.56 -0.50 -12.20
N TYR A 67 2.66 0.39 -12.63
CA TYR A 67 2.19 0.42 -14.03
C TYR A 67 2.82 1.54 -14.85
N PHE A 68 2.93 2.75 -14.31
CA PHE A 68 3.43 3.92 -15.06
C PHE A 68 4.96 3.99 -15.10
N LEU A 69 5.62 3.84 -13.95
CA LEU A 69 7.07 4.01 -13.81
C LEU A 69 7.90 3.05 -14.70
N PRO A 70 7.69 1.72 -14.66
CA PRO A 70 8.51 0.81 -15.47
C PRO A 70 8.25 0.99 -16.97
N CYS A 71 7.00 1.28 -17.38
CA CYS A 71 6.67 1.54 -18.78
C CYS A 71 7.39 2.78 -19.32
N ILE A 72 7.48 3.86 -18.53
CA ILE A 72 8.19 5.08 -18.92
C ILE A 72 9.70 4.88 -18.94
N ILE A 73 10.25 4.21 -17.92
CA ILE A 73 11.68 3.88 -17.86
C ILE A 73 12.06 3.04 -19.09
N TRP A 74 11.25 2.05 -19.45
CA TRP A 74 11.47 1.22 -20.62
C TRP A 74 11.40 2.02 -21.93
N LEU A 75 10.42 2.92 -22.06
CA LEU A 75 10.27 3.76 -23.24
C LEU A 75 11.46 4.72 -23.44
N MET A 76 12.00 5.27 -22.34
CA MET A 76 13.19 6.13 -22.36
C MET A 76 14.47 5.35 -22.69
N LEU A 77 14.66 4.16 -22.11
CA LEU A 77 15.87 3.36 -22.30
C LEU A 77 15.97 2.75 -23.71
N ARG A 78 14.87 2.20 -24.22
CA ARG A 78 14.91 1.37 -25.44
C ARG A 78 14.59 2.14 -26.73
N LYS A 79 14.11 3.39 -26.62
CA LYS A 79 13.69 4.27 -27.73
C LYS A 79 13.05 3.49 -28.89
N PRO A 80 11.95 2.74 -28.64
CA PRO A 80 11.32 1.92 -29.66
C PRO A 80 10.84 2.79 -30.84
N ALA A 81 10.85 2.23 -32.05
CA ALA A 81 10.35 2.92 -33.24
C ALA A 81 8.91 3.41 -33.01
N ARG A 82 8.65 4.68 -33.33
CA ARG A 82 7.31 5.26 -33.25
C ARG A 82 6.37 4.39 -34.09
N TYR A 83 5.21 4.03 -33.54
CA TYR A 83 4.19 3.13 -34.11
C TYR A 83 4.45 1.61 -34.05
N SER A 84 5.48 1.14 -33.34
CA SER A 84 5.58 -0.29 -33.02
C SER A 84 4.47 -0.74 -32.06
N LEU A 85 4.01 -1.99 -32.17
CA LEU A 85 3.03 -2.59 -31.24
C LEU A 85 3.43 -2.39 -29.77
N THR A 86 4.72 -2.53 -29.47
CA THR A 86 5.24 -2.34 -28.11
C THR A 86 5.17 -0.88 -27.64
N TRP A 87 5.28 0.09 -28.55
CA TRP A 87 5.12 1.51 -28.22
C TRP A 87 3.66 1.84 -27.87
N PHE A 88 2.71 1.33 -28.67
CA PHE A 88 1.27 1.52 -28.40
C PHE A 88 0.85 0.86 -27.09
N LEU A 89 1.31 -0.37 -26.82
CA LEU A 89 0.97 -1.10 -25.59
C LEU A 89 1.48 -0.37 -24.34
N ASN A 90 2.70 0.18 -24.37
CA ASN A 90 3.24 0.98 -23.26
C ASN A 90 2.41 2.25 -23.02
N TRP A 91 1.95 2.92 -24.08
CA TRP A 91 1.05 4.08 -23.95
C TRP A 91 -0.31 3.71 -23.35
N ILE A 92 -0.87 2.56 -23.70
CA ILE A 92 -2.09 2.05 -23.07
C ILE A 92 -1.87 1.79 -21.57
N PHE A 93 -0.77 1.14 -21.18
CA PHE A 93 -0.48 0.89 -19.77
C PHE A 93 -0.30 2.18 -18.96
N ILE A 94 0.34 3.19 -19.56
CA ILE A 94 0.45 4.53 -18.96
C ILE A 94 -0.94 5.16 -18.78
N ALA A 95 -1.79 5.12 -19.81
CA ALA A 95 -3.14 5.67 -19.74
C ALA A 95 -4.01 4.95 -18.69
N ILE A 96 -3.94 3.62 -18.62
CA ILE A 96 -4.62 2.82 -17.58
C ILE A 96 -4.07 3.17 -16.20
N GLY A 97 -2.76 3.29 -16.03
CA GLY A 97 -2.14 3.67 -14.77
C GLY A 97 -2.60 5.04 -14.27
N VAL A 98 -2.68 6.03 -15.16
CA VAL A 98 -3.20 7.38 -14.85
C VAL A 98 -4.69 7.34 -14.52
N ALA A 99 -5.49 6.58 -15.27
CA ALA A 99 -6.91 6.40 -14.97
C ALA A 99 -7.11 5.75 -13.58
N LEU A 100 -6.34 4.73 -13.25
CA LEU A 100 -6.37 4.09 -11.92
C LEU A 100 -5.97 5.08 -10.81
N MET A 101 -4.95 5.90 -11.03
CA MET A 101 -4.53 6.93 -10.07
C MET A 101 -5.62 7.98 -9.80
N LEU A 102 -6.51 8.26 -10.76
CA LEU A 102 -7.63 9.20 -10.57
C LEU A 102 -8.87 8.53 -9.98
N LEU A 103 -9.22 7.34 -10.48
CA LEU A 103 -10.43 6.61 -10.06
C LEU A 103 -10.33 6.06 -8.64
N SER A 104 -9.15 5.63 -8.21
CA SER A 104 -8.93 5.06 -6.87
C SER A 104 -9.16 6.08 -5.75
N PRO A 105 -8.62 7.32 -5.80
CA PRO A 105 -8.92 8.34 -4.81
C PRO A 105 -10.41 8.67 -4.72
N ILE A 106 -11.09 8.75 -5.87
CA ILE A 106 -12.53 9.05 -5.94
C ILE A 106 -13.33 7.92 -5.30
N GLY A 107 -13.01 6.66 -5.62
CA GLY A 107 -13.64 5.48 -5.03
C GLY A 107 -13.40 5.36 -3.52
N GLY A 108 -12.15 5.55 -3.10
CA GLY A 108 -11.75 5.53 -1.69
C GLY A 108 -12.45 6.62 -0.87
N LEU A 109 -12.48 7.86 -1.38
CA LEU A 109 -13.19 8.97 -0.74
C LEU A 109 -14.71 8.73 -0.66
N ARG A 110 -15.32 8.18 -1.72
CA ARG A 110 -16.75 7.82 -1.70
C ARG A 110 -17.04 6.77 -0.63
N GLN A 111 -16.21 5.74 -0.52
CA GLN A 111 -16.35 4.68 0.48
C GLN A 111 -16.24 5.26 1.90
N ILE A 112 -15.22 6.09 2.15
CA ILE A 112 -15.04 6.80 3.43
C ILE A 112 -16.27 7.63 3.78
N ILE A 113 -16.85 8.37 2.82
CA ILE A 113 -18.04 9.20 3.07
C ILE A 113 -19.29 8.35 3.38
N LEU A 114 -19.50 7.24 2.66
CA LEU A 114 -20.65 6.37 2.88
C LEU A 114 -20.58 5.65 4.22
N ASP A 115 -19.41 5.12 4.54
CA ASP A 115 -19.18 4.50 5.84
C ASP A 115 -19.32 5.56 6.93
N ALA A 116 -18.79 6.79 6.76
CA ALA A 116 -18.84 7.84 7.77
C ALA A 116 -20.27 8.34 8.02
N LYS A 117 -21.12 8.33 6.99
CA LYS A 117 -22.56 8.64 7.13
C LYS A 117 -23.34 7.54 7.86
N THR A 118 -22.89 6.30 7.75
CA THR A 118 -23.56 5.14 8.37
C THR A 118 -23.01 4.87 9.78
N PHE A 119 -21.89 5.49 10.14
CA PHE A 119 -21.23 5.33 11.42
C PHE A 119 -21.99 6.06 12.54
N LYS A 120 -22.93 5.36 13.18
CA LYS A 120 -23.41 5.73 14.52
C LYS A 120 -22.38 5.25 15.55
N PHE A 121 -21.71 6.19 16.20
CA PHE A 121 -20.60 5.94 17.14
C PHE A 121 -21.00 5.07 18.35
N TYR A 122 -22.29 4.91 18.65
CA TYR A 122 -22.83 4.03 19.68
C TYR A 122 -24.34 3.87 19.45
N SER A 123 -24.83 2.64 19.41
CA SER A 123 -26.20 2.28 19.82
C SER A 123 -26.12 1.05 20.69
#